data_AF-A0A7J8Z7F4-F1
#
_entry.id   AF-A0A7J8Z7F4-F1
#
_cell.length_a   1.000
_cell.length_b   1.000
_cell.length_c   1.000
_cell.angle_alpha   90.00
_cell.angle_beta   90.00
_cell.angle_gamma   90.00
#
_symmetry.space_group_name_H-M   'P 1'
#
loop_
_entity.id
_entity.type
_entity.pdbx_description
1 polymer ?
#
loop_
_entity_poly.entity_id
_entity_poly.type
_entity_poly.pdbx_seq_one_letter_code
_entity_poly.pdbx_strand_id
1 'polypeptide(L)'
;ILSKKGVIILPDIYANAGGVTVSYFEWVQNIQGFMWDEEKVNQELKRYMTKAFHNIKNMCQSHDCNLRMGAFTLGVNRVARATILRGWEA
;
A
#
# COMPACT_ATOMS: atom_id res chain seq x y z
N ILE A 1 -6.38 -3.74 23.51
CA ILE A 1 -6.11 -2.74 24.59
C ILE A 1 -5.85 -1.36 23.98
N LEU A 2 -4.81 -1.18 23.16
CA LEU A 2 -4.44 0.12 22.58
C LEU A 2 -5.56 0.79 21.75
N SER A 3 -6.24 0.03 20.89
CA SER A 3 -7.40 0.54 20.14
C SER A 3 -8.56 1.00 21.05
N LYS A 4 -8.80 0.31 22.18
CA LYS A 4 -9.81 0.75 23.18
C LYS A 4 -9.42 2.05 23.87
N LYS A 5 -8.13 2.42 23.87
CA LYS A 5 -7.60 3.67 24.42
C LYS A 5 -7.54 4.80 23.38
N GLY A 6 -8.11 4.62 22.19
CA GLY A 6 -8.08 5.62 21.10
C GLY A 6 -6.72 5.79 20.43
N VAL A 7 -5.75 4.91 20.70
CA VAL A 7 -4.42 4.95 20.07
C VAL A 7 -4.55 4.45 18.63
N ILE A 8 -4.13 5.27 17.67
CA ILE A 8 -4.03 4.88 16.26
C ILE A 8 -2.85 3.93 16.09
N ILE A 9 -3.12 2.76 15.52
CA ILE A 9 -2.11 1.74 15.23
C ILE A 9 -1.94 1.66 13.72
N LEU A 10 -0.81 2.16 13.21
CA LEU A 10 -0.45 1.96 11.82
C LEU A 10 -0.07 0.49 11.59
N PRO A 11 -0.59 -0.16 10.54
CA PRO A 11 -0.22 -1.52 10.24
C PRO A 11 1.19 -1.57 9.64
N ASP A 12 1.98 -2.53 10.08
CA ASP A 12 3.35 -2.78 9.65
C ASP A 12 3.46 -2.91 8.13
N ILE A 13 2.59 -3.71 7.50
CA ILE A 13 2.53 -3.91 6.04
C ILE A 13 2.40 -2.61 5.24
N TYR A 14 1.94 -1.53 5.89
CA TYR A 14 1.97 -0.18 5.32
C TYR A 14 3.17 0.61 5.84
N ALA A 15 3.38 0.66 7.16
CA ALA A 15 4.37 1.53 7.79
C ALA A 15 5.82 1.25 7.32
N ASN A 16 6.16 0.00 6.99
CA ASN A 16 7.48 -0.40 6.52
C ASN A 16 7.56 -0.55 4.98
N ALA A 17 6.49 -0.26 4.24
CA ALA A 17 6.41 -0.49 2.79
C ALA A 17 7.30 0.42 1.94
N GLY A 18 7.95 1.42 2.56
CA GLY A 18 8.82 2.36 1.86
C GLY A 18 9.98 1.69 1.14
N GLY A 19 10.65 0.72 1.79
CA GLY A 19 11.76 -0.01 1.16
C GLY A 19 11.33 -0.74 -0.11
N VAL A 20 10.25 -1.52 -0.04
CA VAL A 20 9.70 -2.24 -1.20
C VAL A 20 9.24 -1.27 -2.30
N THR A 21 8.68 -0.12 -1.92
CA THR A 21 8.25 0.91 -2.89
C THR A 21 9.45 1.50 -3.63
N VAL A 22 10.55 1.79 -2.95
CA VAL A 22 11.77 2.32 -3.60
C VAL A 22 12.48 1.24 -4.42
N SER A 23 12.46 -0.04 -4.00
CA SER A 23 12.92 -1.15 -4.85
C SER A 23 12.09 -1.30 -6.13
N TYR A 24 10.78 -1.01 -6.09
CA TYR A 24 9.97 -0.93 -7.30
C TYR A 24 10.42 0.23 -8.21
N PHE A 25 10.75 1.40 -7.64
CA PHE A 25 11.28 2.52 -8.43
C PHE A 25 12.64 2.20 -9.04
N GLU A 26 13.51 1.48 -8.34
CA GLU A 26 14.77 0.97 -8.88
C GLU A 26 14.53 0.10 -10.12
N TRP A 27 13.58 -0.84 -10.04
CA TRP A 27 13.20 -1.67 -11.18
C TRP A 27 12.69 -0.84 -12.37
N VAL A 28 11.85 0.17 -12.12
CA VAL A 28 11.35 1.08 -13.16
C VAL A 28 12.49 1.87 -13.82
N GLN A 29 13.41 2.41 -13.03
CA GLN A 29 14.57 3.17 -13.51
C GLN A 29 15.50 2.30 -14.36
N ASN A 30 15.74 1.06 -13.93
CA ASN A 30 16.56 0.08 -14.67
C ASN A 30 15.99 -0.24 -16.06
N ILE A 31 14.66 -0.38 -16.18
CA ILE A 31 14.00 -0.61 -17.47
C ILE A 31 14.12 0.61 -18.39
N GLN A 32 14.04 1.82 -17.82
CA GLN A 32 14.10 3.07 -18.59
C GLN A 32 15.54 3.50 -18.92
N GLY A 33 16.53 2.97 -18.22
CA GLY A 33 17.92 3.42 -18.32
C GLY A 33 18.13 4.86 -17.82
N PHE A 34 17.26 5.36 -16.94
CA PHE A 34 17.28 6.73 -16.44
C PHE A 34 17.10 6.77 -14.93
N MET A 35 18.11 7.28 -14.23
CA MET A 35 18.13 7.42 -12.78
C MET A 35 17.47 8.74 -12.36
N TRP A 36 16.78 8.70 -11.23
CA TRP A 36 16.17 9.87 -10.59
C TRP A 36 17.09 10.38 -9.48
N ASP A 37 17.00 11.68 -9.22
CA ASP A 37 17.59 12.24 -8.01
C ASP A 37 16.79 11.83 -6.76
N GLU A 38 17.41 12.00 -5.60
CA GLU A 38 16.83 11.64 -4.30
C GLU A 38 15.51 12.37 -4.04
N GLU A 39 15.41 13.65 -4.43
CA GLU A 39 14.22 14.46 -4.22
C GLU A 39 13.03 13.88 -5.00
N LYS A 40 13.23 13.51 -6.26
CA LYS A 40 12.21 12.88 -7.09
C LYS A 40 11.80 11.51 -6.54
N VAL A 41 12.74 10.70 -6.05
CA VAL A 41 12.44 9.42 -5.39
C VAL A 41 11.57 9.65 -4.14
N ASN A 42 11.92 10.63 -3.30
CA ASN A 42 11.17 10.95 -2.10
C ASN A 42 9.77 11.52 -2.38
N GLN A 43 9.63 12.37 -3.41
CA GLN A 43 8.34 12.88 -3.85
C GLN A 43 7.41 11.78 -4.35
N GLU A 44 7.93 10.87 -5.18
CA GLU A 44 7.17 9.72 -5.67
C GLU A 44 6.83 8.76 -4.51
N LEU A 45 7.77 8.48 -3.61
CA LEU A 45 7.51 7.67 -2.43
C LEU A 45 6.37 8.26 -1.59
N LYS A 46 6.41 9.56 -1.31
CA LYS A 46 5.36 10.27 -0.57
C LYS A 46 4.01 10.15 -1.28
N ARG A 47 3.98 10.27 -2.61
CA ARG A 47 2.76 10.12 -3.42
C ARG A 47 2.15 8.72 -3.30
N TYR A 48 2.96 7.67 -3.45
CA TYR A 48 2.51 6.28 -3.33
C TYR A 48 2.03 5.94 -1.92
N MET A 49 2.81 6.30 -0.89
CA MET A 49 2.47 6.05 0.51
C MET A 49 1.19 6.78 0.91
N THR A 50 1.06 8.06 0.55
CA THR A 50 -0.17 8.84 0.82
C THR A 50 -1.39 8.20 0.15
N LYS A 51 -1.28 7.81 -1.12
CA LYS A 51 -2.37 7.12 -1.83
C LYS A 51 -2.71 5.78 -1.17
N ALA A 52 -1.73 5.00 -0.74
CA ALA A 52 -1.94 3.73 -0.06
C ALA A 52 -2.71 3.93 1.25
N PHE A 53 -2.33 4.92 2.07
CA PHE A 53 -3.03 5.23 3.32
C PHE A 53 -4.51 5.60 3.09
N HIS A 54 -4.80 6.45 2.10
CA HIS A 54 -6.18 6.81 1.75
C HIS A 54 -7.00 5.57 1.37
N ASN A 55 -6.44 4.66 0.57
CA ASN A 55 -7.13 3.42 0.21
C ASN A 55 -7.41 2.53 1.43
N ILE A 56 -6.46 2.42 2.36
CA ILE A 56 -6.64 1.66 3.61
C ILE A 56 -7.76 2.28 4.44
N LYS A 57 -7.75 3.62 4.61
CA LYS A 57 -8.78 4.34 5.36
C LYS A 57 -10.18 4.12 4.76
N ASN A 58 -10.32 4.22 3.44
CA ASN A 58 -11.58 3.98 2.74
C ASN A 58 -12.07 2.53 2.92
N MET A 59 -11.14 1.56 2.88
CA MET A 59 -11.47 0.15 3.12
C MET A 59 -11.97 -0.08 4.56
N CYS A 60 -11.33 0.57 5.54
CA CYS A 60 -11.74 0.51 6.94
C CYS A 60 -13.14 1.08 7.16
N GLN A 61 -13.45 2.21 6.52
CA GLN A 61 -14.77 2.83 6.57
C GLN A 61 -15.85 1.94 5.94
N SER A 62 -15.52 1.24 4.86
CA SER A 62 -16.48 0.41 4.12
C SER A 62 -16.82 -0.91 4.84
N HIS A 63 -15.89 -1.43 5.66
CA HIS A 63 -16.03 -2.74 6.33
C HIS A 63 -16.07 -2.64 7.87
N ASP A 64 -16.19 -1.43 8.41
CA ASP A 64 -16.16 -1.12 9.84
C ASP A 64 -15.05 -1.89 10.59
N CYS A 65 -13.82 -1.76 10.11
CA CYS A 65 -12.68 -2.50 10.63
C CYS A 65 -11.49 -1.61 11.00
N ASN A 66 -10.58 -2.13 11.83
CA ASN A 66 -9.35 -1.42 12.18
C ASN A 66 -8.36 -1.35 10.98
N LEU A 67 -7.39 -0.44 11.07
CA LEU A 67 -6.40 -0.19 10.00
C LEU A 67 -5.63 -1.45 9.56
N ARG A 68 -5.33 -2.36 10.50
CA ARG A 68 -4.65 -3.62 10.17
C ARG A 68 -5.53 -4.52 9.32
N MET A 69 -6.78 -4.74 9.73
CA MET A 69 -7.73 -5.51 8.94
C MET A 69 -7.98 -4.85 7.58
N GLY A 70 -8.18 -3.53 7.53
CA GLY A 70 -8.40 -2.83 6.27
C GLY A 70 -7.23 -2.93 5.30
N ALA A 71 -5.99 -2.94 5.79
CA ALA A 71 -4.80 -3.13 4.96
C ALA A 71 -4.76 -4.54 4.34
N PHE A 72 -5.02 -5.58 5.12
CA PHE A 72 -5.09 -6.96 4.61
C PHE A 72 -6.26 -7.14 3.63
N THR A 73 -7.45 -6.67 3.98
CA THR A 73 -8.63 -6.72 3.11
C THR A 73 -8.36 -6.05 1.78
N LEU A 74 -7.73 -4.87 1.78
CA LEU A 74 -7.35 -4.17 0.55
C LEU A 74 -6.36 -4.98 -0.29
N GLY A 75 -5.33 -5.57 0.33
CA GLY A 75 -4.34 -6.41 -0.34
C GLY A 75 -4.97 -7.63 -1.01
N VAL A 76 -5.74 -8.41 -0.23
CA VAL A 76 -6.42 -9.62 -0.72
C VAL A 76 -7.42 -9.28 -1.82
N ASN A 77 -8.23 -8.24 -1.64
CA ASN A 77 -9.22 -7.83 -2.63
C ASN A 77 -8.58 -7.46 -3.97
N ARG A 78 -7.43 -6.77 -3.96
CA ARG A 78 -6.69 -6.45 -5.19
C ARG A 78 -6.21 -7.69 -5.93
N VAL A 79 -5.64 -8.65 -5.21
CA VAL A 79 -5.15 -9.91 -5.81
C VAL A 79 -6.32 -10.73 -6.33
N ALA A 80 -7.36 -10.95 -5.52
CA ALA A 80 -8.55 -11.70 -5.92
C ALA A 80 -9.21 -11.08 -7.17
N ARG A 81 -9.37 -9.76 -7.20
CA ARG A 81 -9.92 -9.05 -8.37
C ARG A 81 -9.04 -9.25 -9.61
N ALA A 82 -7.73 -9.16 -9.47
CA ALA A 82 -6.81 -9.38 -10.59
C ALA A 82 -6.87 -10.83 -11.12
N THR A 83 -7.01 -11.81 -10.23
CA THR A 83 -7.17 -13.23 -10.57
C THR A 83 -8.46 -13.46 -11.37
N ILE A 84 -9.60 -12.94 -10.89
CA ILE A 84 -10.89 -13.04 -11.59
C ILE A 84 -10.83 -12.37 -12.97
N LEU A 85 -10.26 -11.16 -13.07
CA LEU A 85 -10.13 -10.44 -14.34
C LEU A 85 -9.23 -11.16 -15.35
N ARG A 86 -8.30 -12.01 -14.89
CA ARG A 86 -7.46 -12.85 -15.74
C ARG A 86 -8.17 -14.14 -16.21
N GLY A 87 -9.38 -14.43 -15.72
CA GLY A 87 -10.15 -15.63 -16.06
C GLY A 87 -9.75 -16.88 -15.29
N TRP A 88 -9.03 -16.73 -14.17
CA TRP A 88 -8.78 -17.84 -13.25
C TRP A 88 -10.03 -18.01 -12.38
N GLU A 89 -10.86 -18.99 -12.72
CA GLU A 89 -11.93 -19.46 -11.83
C GLU A 89 -11.31 -20.34 -10.74
N ALA A 90 -11.69 -20.07 -9.48
CA ALA A 90 -11.36 -20.93 -8.34
C ALA A 90 -12.39 -22.05 -8.21
#